data_AF-A0A7J9X1M7-F1
#
_entry.id   AF-A0A7J9X1M7-F1
#
_cell.length_a   1.000
_cell.length_b   1.000
_cell.length_c   1.000
_cell.angle_alpha   90.00
_cell.angle_beta   90.00
_cell.angle_gamma   90.00
#
_symmetry.space_group_name_H-M   'P 1'
#
loop_
_entity.id
_entity.type
_entity.pdbx_description
1 polymer ?
#
loop_
_entity_poly.entity_id
_entity_poly.type
_entity_poly.pdbx_seq_one_letter_code
_entity_poly.pdbx_strand_id
1 'polypeptide(L)'
;MAGPELERSGPYGGHHAAGPARFRSRRRRSRTRCASRLRRYRDGGDATAEAALMTYLAGRGFPVPEVYGADGPDLMLQRLTGPTLLDALRNGAVSVSGGAAVLVDLHDRLHAEPARAATAPAARIVHLDIHPANVLLHHDQAMLIDWRNATEAVPSSIPRSPV
;
A
#
# COMPACT_ATOMS: atom_id res chain seq x y z
N MET A 1 -12.17 61.56 23.42
CA MET A 1 -12.70 60.19 23.21
C MET A 1 -12.42 59.86 21.75
N ALA A 2 -11.23 59.30 21.45
CA ALA A 2 -10.92 57.87 21.34
C ALA A 2 -11.44 57.24 20.02
N GLY A 3 -10.54 56.88 19.10
CA GLY A 3 -10.78 55.81 18.09
C GLY A 3 -10.40 54.44 18.68
N PRO A 4 -10.16 53.35 17.90
CA PRO A 4 -10.46 53.04 16.49
C PRO A 4 -11.11 51.62 16.32
N GLU A 5 -10.97 50.98 15.15
CA GLU A 5 -10.85 49.51 14.88
C GLU A 5 -11.93 48.81 14.00
N LEU A 6 -11.42 47.83 13.24
CA LEU A 6 -11.89 46.93 12.18
C LEU A 6 -13.07 45.98 12.50
N GLU A 7 -13.78 45.48 11.46
CA GLU A 7 -13.66 44.09 10.96
C GLU A 7 -14.78 43.62 9.99
N ARG A 8 -14.32 42.92 8.93
CA ARG A 8 -14.82 41.69 8.30
C ARG A 8 -16.33 41.36 8.25
N SER A 9 -16.80 41.02 7.05
CA SER A 9 -17.72 39.88 6.86
C SER A 9 -17.60 39.32 5.43
N GLY A 10 -17.18 38.06 5.30
CA GLY A 10 -17.05 37.35 4.02
C GLY A 10 -18.39 36.81 3.49
N PRO A 11 -18.49 36.47 2.18
CA PRO A 11 -19.71 35.95 1.60
C PRO A 11 -19.53 34.47 1.22
N TYR A 12 -19.81 33.55 2.13
CA TYR A 12 -20.11 32.17 1.76
C TYR A 12 -21.42 31.76 2.42
N GLY A 13 -22.51 32.27 1.87
CA GLY A 13 -23.80 31.60 1.86
C GLY A 13 -23.87 30.69 0.63
N GLY A 14 -24.39 29.48 0.80
CA GLY A 14 -24.75 28.60 -0.31
C GLY A 14 -24.41 27.13 -0.09
N HIS A 15 -25.23 26.43 0.69
CA HIS A 15 -25.27 24.97 0.67
C HIS A 15 -26.07 24.50 -0.56
N HIS A 16 -25.39 23.94 -1.56
CA HIS A 16 -26.00 23.08 -2.58
C HIS A 16 -25.36 21.70 -2.51
N ALA A 17 -26.17 20.71 -2.13
CA ALA A 17 -25.80 19.31 -2.11
C ALA A 17 -25.69 18.76 -3.55
N ALA A 18 -24.53 18.20 -3.90
CA ALA A 18 -24.32 17.41 -5.10
C ALA A 18 -23.94 15.98 -4.69
N GLY A 19 -24.79 15.01 -5.02
CA GLY A 19 -24.53 13.58 -4.79
C GLY A 19 -23.41 13.04 -5.70
N PRO A 20 -22.83 11.87 -5.37
CA PRO A 20 -21.64 11.37 -6.06
C PRO A 20 -21.95 10.88 -7.48
N ALA A 21 -21.15 11.37 -8.44
CA ALA A 21 -21.16 10.97 -9.84
C ALA A 21 -20.65 9.53 -10.00
N ARG A 22 -21.49 8.65 -10.53
CA ARG A 22 -21.12 7.29 -10.96
C ARG A 22 -20.42 7.36 -12.31
N PHE A 23 -19.13 7.07 -12.37
CA PHE A 23 -18.39 7.04 -13.63
C PHE A 23 -18.44 5.64 -14.27
N ARG A 24 -19.16 5.52 -15.39
CA ARG A 24 -19.14 4.31 -16.24
C ARG A 24 -17.84 4.33 -17.05
N SER A 25 -16.93 3.38 -16.79
CA SER A 25 -15.71 3.21 -17.58
C SER A 25 -15.97 2.39 -18.84
N ARG A 26 -15.82 2.99 -20.03
CA ARG A 26 -15.56 2.25 -21.26
C ARG A 26 -14.05 1.99 -21.33
N ARG A 27 -13.64 0.75 -21.02
CA ARG A 27 -12.25 0.30 -21.12
C ARG A 27 -11.79 0.27 -22.58
N ARG A 28 -10.94 1.23 -22.99
CA ARG A 28 -10.05 1.05 -24.14
C ARG A 28 -8.76 0.43 -23.62
N ARG A 29 -8.51 -0.84 -23.96
CA ARG A 29 -7.22 -1.50 -23.68
C ARG A 29 -6.16 -0.93 -24.62
N SER A 30 -5.39 0.07 -24.19
CA SER A 30 -4.12 0.40 -24.86
C SER A 30 -3.02 -0.49 -24.28
N ARG A 31 -2.34 -1.25 -25.14
CA ARG A 31 -1.11 -1.98 -24.79
C ARG A 31 0.05 -1.00 -24.71
N THR A 32 0.02 -0.10 -23.73
CA THR A 32 1.23 0.61 -23.30
C THR A 32 2.15 -0.48 -22.74
N ARG A 33 3.42 -0.53 -23.17
CA ARG A 33 4.40 -1.40 -22.49
C ARG A 33 4.52 -0.88 -21.06
N CYS A 34 3.83 -1.52 -20.11
CA CYS A 34 3.97 -1.17 -18.71
C CYS A 34 5.43 -1.41 -18.31
N ALA A 35 6.09 -0.41 -17.72
CA ALA A 35 7.45 -0.57 -17.24
C ALA A 35 7.47 -1.62 -16.12
N SER A 36 8.40 -2.57 -16.20
CA SER A 36 8.53 -3.68 -15.27
C SER A 36 9.86 -3.63 -14.52
N ARG A 37 9.87 -4.17 -13.29
CA ARG A 37 11.07 -4.44 -12.48
C ARG A 37 11.23 -5.95 -12.34
N LEU A 38 12.44 -6.45 -12.56
CA LEU A 38 12.81 -7.83 -12.28
C LEU A 38 13.48 -7.90 -10.90
N ARG A 39 13.01 -8.80 -10.03
CA ARG A 39 13.68 -9.21 -8.80
C ARG A 39 14.10 -10.67 -8.98
N ARG A 40 15.39 -10.96 -8.76
CA ARG A 40 15.93 -12.32 -8.79
C ARG A 40 16.43 -12.72 -7.40
N TYR A 41 15.91 -13.81 -6.86
CA TYR A 41 16.38 -14.41 -5.61
C TYR A 41 17.70 -15.17 -5.83
N ARG A 42 18.76 -14.75 -5.14
CA ARG A 42 20.12 -15.30 -5.32
C ARG A 42 20.35 -16.61 -4.58
N ASP A 43 19.50 -16.90 -3.59
CA ASP A 43 19.47 -18.14 -2.79
C ASP A 43 18.67 -19.26 -3.47
N GLY A 44 18.06 -18.99 -4.64
CA GLY A 44 17.27 -19.98 -5.39
C GLY A 44 15.86 -20.20 -4.85
N GLY A 45 15.38 -19.34 -3.95
CA GLY A 45 14.00 -19.41 -3.44
C GLY A 45 12.95 -19.24 -4.54
N ASP A 46 11.81 -19.92 -4.40
CA ASP A 46 10.71 -19.89 -5.36
C ASP A 46 9.83 -18.64 -5.16
N ALA A 47 9.82 -17.76 -6.16
CA ALA A 47 9.03 -16.53 -6.16
C ALA A 47 7.54 -16.75 -6.47
N THR A 48 7.12 -17.95 -6.90
CA THR A 48 5.74 -18.19 -7.32
C THR A 48 4.73 -18.08 -6.17
N ALA A 49 5.11 -18.47 -4.95
CA ALA A 49 4.26 -18.33 -3.77
C ALA A 49 4.02 -16.84 -3.43
N GLU A 50 5.09 -16.03 -3.44
CA GLU A 50 5.01 -14.58 -3.26
C GLU A 50 4.17 -13.94 -4.37
N ALA A 51 4.41 -14.31 -5.62
CA ALA A 51 3.67 -13.82 -6.78
C ALA A 51 2.16 -14.11 -6.65
N ALA A 52 1.80 -15.32 -6.23
CA ALA A 52 0.40 -15.72 -6.04
C ALA A 52 -0.27 -14.93 -4.91
N LEU A 53 0.44 -14.69 -3.81
CA LEU A 53 -0.04 -13.86 -2.70
C LEU A 53 -0.26 -12.41 -3.13
N MET A 54 0.73 -11.81 -3.79
CA MET A 54 0.64 -10.43 -4.29
C MET A 54 -0.48 -10.27 -5.33
N THR A 55 -0.64 -11.25 -6.23
CA THR A 55 -1.74 -11.26 -7.22
C THR A 55 -3.10 -11.31 -6.53
N TYR A 56 -3.25 -12.14 -5.50
CA TYR A 56 -4.46 -12.22 -4.70
C TYR A 56 -4.79 -10.89 -4.00
N LEU A 57 -3.81 -10.26 -3.37
CA LEU A 57 -3.96 -8.97 -2.70
C LEU A 57 -4.31 -7.84 -3.68
N ALA A 58 -3.63 -7.79 -4.83
CA ALA A 58 -3.92 -6.83 -5.90
C ALA A 58 -5.37 -6.99 -6.40
N GLY A 59 -5.83 -8.23 -6.60
CA GLY A 59 -7.21 -8.53 -7.00
C GLY A 59 -8.26 -8.06 -5.99
N ARG A 60 -7.87 -7.85 -4.73
CA ARG A 60 -8.71 -7.35 -3.65
C ARG A 60 -8.57 -5.84 -3.40
N GLY A 61 -7.69 -5.18 -4.15
CA GLY A 61 -7.44 -3.73 -4.05
C GLY A 61 -6.50 -3.32 -2.92
N PHE A 62 -5.78 -4.29 -2.33
CA PHE A 62 -4.71 -3.98 -1.38
C PHE A 62 -3.49 -3.41 -2.15
N PRO A 63 -2.79 -2.37 -1.64
CA PRO A 63 -1.83 -1.60 -2.41
C PRO A 63 -0.47 -2.31 -2.51
N VAL A 64 -0.35 -3.16 -3.52
CA VAL A 64 0.89 -3.89 -3.86
C VAL A 64 1.24 -3.68 -5.33
N PRO A 65 2.53 -3.78 -5.70
CA PRO A 65 2.92 -3.78 -7.11
C PRO A 65 2.16 -4.86 -7.89
N GLU A 66 1.65 -4.52 -9.08
CA GLU A 66 1.08 -5.52 -9.98
C GLU A 66 2.15 -6.57 -10.33
N VAL A 67 1.77 -7.84 -10.32
CA VAL A 67 2.65 -8.95 -10.73
C VAL A 67 2.42 -9.23 -12.21
N TYR A 68 3.47 -9.18 -13.01
CA TYR A 68 3.43 -9.52 -14.43
C TYR A 68 3.81 -10.98 -14.71
N GLY A 69 4.55 -11.61 -13.80
CA GLY A 69 4.90 -13.03 -13.89
C GLY A 69 5.95 -13.45 -12.85
N ALA A 70 6.10 -14.76 -12.68
CA ALA A 70 7.17 -15.36 -11.88
C ALA A 70 7.62 -16.68 -12.51
N ASP A 71 8.92 -16.97 -12.45
CA ASP A 71 9.53 -18.21 -12.94
C ASP A 71 10.73 -18.58 -12.06
N GLY A 72 10.60 -19.63 -11.26
CA GLY A 72 11.59 -20.02 -10.25
C GLY A 72 11.99 -18.84 -9.35
N PRO A 73 13.26 -18.40 -9.35
CA PRO A 73 13.73 -17.29 -8.52
C PRO A 73 13.40 -15.89 -9.07
N ASP A 74 12.81 -15.81 -10.27
CA ASP A 74 12.56 -14.54 -10.96
C ASP A 74 11.11 -14.07 -10.73
N LEU A 75 10.98 -12.81 -10.30
CA LEU A 75 9.69 -12.13 -10.08
C LEU A 75 9.66 -10.83 -10.88
N MET A 76 8.68 -10.73 -11.79
CA MET A 76 8.47 -9.56 -12.64
C MET A 76 7.28 -8.74 -12.12
N LEU A 77 7.56 -7.51 -11.69
CA LEU A 77 6.59 -6.63 -11.02
C LEU A 77 6.41 -5.31 -11.77
N GLN A 78 5.33 -4.61 -11.46
CA GLN A 78 5.15 -3.20 -11.75
C GLN A 78 6.36 -2.41 -11.27
N ARG A 79 6.91 -1.59 -12.17
CA ARG A 79 7.92 -0.62 -11.77
C ARG A 79 7.25 0.53 -11.04
N LEU A 80 7.49 0.61 -9.73
CA LEU A 80 7.13 1.78 -8.93
C LEU A 80 8.17 2.89 -9.10
N THR A 81 7.71 4.12 -9.01
CA THR A 81 8.50 5.36 -9.08
C THR A 81 8.16 6.24 -7.89
N GLY A 82 9.17 6.70 -7.17
CA GLY A 82 9.03 7.55 -5.98
C GLY A 82 9.99 7.15 -4.86
N PRO A 83 10.08 7.96 -3.79
CA PRO A 83 10.91 7.66 -2.63
C PRO A 83 10.26 6.56 -1.77
N THR A 84 11.07 5.95 -0.91
CA THR A 84 10.50 5.18 0.21
C THR A 84 9.87 6.13 1.24
N LEU A 85 8.96 5.63 2.07
CA LEU A 85 8.44 6.40 3.21
C LEU A 85 9.57 6.76 4.17
N LEU A 86 10.59 5.90 4.32
CA LEU A 86 11.78 6.21 5.12
C LEU A 86 12.52 7.44 4.57
N ASP A 87 12.74 7.52 3.26
CA ASP A 87 13.42 8.66 2.63
C ASP A 87 12.59 9.94 2.79
N ALA A 88 11.27 9.85 2.62
CA ALA A 88 10.35 10.96 2.81
C ALA A 88 10.29 11.45 4.27
N LEU A 89 10.42 10.55 5.24
CA LEU A 89 10.55 10.92 6.66
C LEU A 89 11.89 11.60 6.93
N ARG A 90 12.99 11.06 6.39
CA ARG A 90 14.35 11.58 6.59
C ARG A 90 14.54 12.98 6.02
N ASN A 91 13.93 13.28 4.88
CA ASN A 91 14.04 14.58 4.22
C ASN A 91 12.94 15.57 4.63
N GLY A 92 12.01 15.16 5.51
CA GLY A 92 10.92 16.01 6.02
C GLY A 92 9.76 16.21 5.04
N ALA A 93 9.70 15.51 3.91
CA ALA A 93 8.56 15.55 3.00
C ALA A 93 7.29 14.95 3.61
N VAL A 94 7.43 14.02 4.57
CA VAL A 94 6.34 13.46 5.38
C VAL A 94 6.68 13.63 6.86
N SER A 95 5.70 14.05 7.66
CA SER A 95 5.87 14.14 9.12
C SER A 95 5.93 12.75 9.75
N VAL A 96 6.54 12.63 10.93
CA VAL A 96 6.59 11.37 11.69
C VAL A 96 5.17 10.83 11.96
N SER A 97 4.24 11.70 12.36
CA SER A 97 2.84 11.31 12.58
C SER A 97 2.14 10.86 11.30
N GLY A 98 2.40 11.53 10.17
CA GLY A 98 1.88 11.11 8.86
C GLY A 98 2.42 9.75 8.43
N GLY A 99 3.73 9.52 8.62
CA GLY A 99 4.33 8.22 8.32
C GLY A 99 3.80 7.10 9.21
N ALA A 100 3.61 7.35 10.51
CA ALA A 100 2.99 6.39 11.41
C ALA A 100 1.55 6.05 10.98
N ALA A 101 0.75 7.06 10.60
CA ALA A 101 -0.60 6.85 10.10
C ALA A 101 -0.64 5.97 8.83
N VAL A 102 0.31 6.15 7.91
CA VAL A 102 0.44 5.29 6.71
C VAL A 102 0.72 3.85 7.10
N LEU A 103 1.63 3.60 8.04
CA LEU A 103 1.95 2.23 8.47
C LEU A 103 0.77 1.56 9.16
N VAL A 104 0.04 2.30 10.01
CA VAL A 104 -1.17 1.80 10.69
C VAL A 104 -2.25 1.44 9.68
N ASP A 105 -2.54 2.32 8.71
CA ASP A 105 -3.52 2.04 7.65
C ASP A 105 -3.17 0.76 6.87
N LEU A 106 -1.91 0.62 6.46
CA LEU A 106 -1.45 -0.57 5.74
C LEU A 106 -1.57 -1.83 6.59
N HIS A 107 -1.24 -1.75 7.87
CA HIS A 107 -1.34 -2.87 8.80
C HIS A 107 -2.79 -3.29 9.00
N ASP A 108 -3.70 -2.34 9.26
CA ASP A 108 -5.12 -2.60 9.49
C ASP A 108 -5.81 -3.17 8.25
N ARG A 109 -5.52 -2.59 7.08
CA ARG A 109 -6.05 -3.06 5.80
C ARG A 109 -5.58 -4.48 5.51
N LEU A 110 -4.30 -4.79 5.73
CA LEU A 110 -3.77 -6.13 5.49
C LEU A 110 -4.39 -7.14 6.46
N HIS A 111 -4.57 -6.74 7.72
CA HIS A 111 -5.18 -7.58 8.74
C HIS A 111 -6.66 -7.88 8.48
N ALA A 112 -7.35 -7.02 7.73
CA ALA A 112 -8.71 -7.26 7.27
C ALA A 112 -8.78 -8.28 6.12
N GLU A 113 -7.67 -8.56 5.43
CA GLU A 113 -7.67 -9.50 4.31
C GLU A 113 -7.74 -10.95 4.79
N PRO A 114 -8.63 -11.76 4.20
CA PRO A 114 -8.70 -13.17 4.53
C PRO A 114 -7.47 -13.91 4.01
N ALA A 115 -7.05 -14.92 4.78
CA ALA A 115 -6.11 -15.93 4.32
C ALA A 115 -6.57 -16.52 2.97
N ARG A 116 -5.63 -16.77 2.07
CA ARG A 116 -5.90 -17.30 0.73
C ARG A 116 -5.91 -18.83 0.72
N ALA A 117 -5.06 -19.46 1.52
CA ALA A 117 -4.86 -20.91 1.55
C ALA A 117 -5.09 -21.54 2.93
N ALA A 118 -4.83 -20.83 4.02
CA ALA A 118 -5.02 -21.35 5.37
C ALA A 118 -6.50 -21.62 5.67
N THR A 119 -6.78 -22.77 6.30
CA THR A 119 -8.16 -23.20 6.63
C THR A 119 -8.66 -22.68 7.97
N ALA A 120 -7.76 -22.21 8.84
CA ALA A 120 -8.13 -21.67 10.13
C ALA A 120 -8.92 -20.34 9.96
N PRO A 121 -10.15 -20.21 10.50
CA PRO A 121 -10.98 -19.01 10.30
C PRO A 121 -10.35 -17.69 10.78
N ALA A 122 -9.48 -17.78 11.79
CA ALA A 122 -8.75 -16.65 12.36
C ALA A 122 -7.43 -16.33 11.62
N ALA A 123 -7.03 -17.13 10.62
CA ALA A 123 -5.81 -16.86 9.87
C ALA A 123 -5.97 -15.58 9.02
N ARG A 124 -4.93 -14.76 9.02
CA ARG A 124 -4.81 -13.54 8.22
C ARG A 124 -3.49 -13.54 7.48
N ILE A 125 -3.45 -12.77 6.40
CA ILE A 125 -2.19 -12.46 5.75
C ILE A 125 -1.43 -11.49 6.64
N VAL A 126 -0.16 -11.80 6.88
CA VAL A 126 0.77 -10.95 7.65
C VAL A 126 2.05 -10.78 6.86
N HIS A 127 2.56 -9.55 6.81
CA HIS A 127 3.78 -9.24 6.05
C HIS A 127 5.07 -9.53 6.84
N LEU A 128 5.01 -9.49 8.17
CA LEU A 128 6.11 -9.68 9.12
C LEU A 128 7.28 -8.69 9.02
N ASP A 129 7.20 -7.67 8.15
CA ASP A 129 8.28 -6.69 7.94
C ASP A 129 7.75 -5.32 7.47
N ILE A 130 6.65 -4.86 8.07
CA ILE A 130 6.07 -3.56 7.74
C ILE A 130 6.88 -2.47 8.44
N HIS A 131 7.70 -1.76 7.67
CA HIS A 131 8.47 -0.61 8.12
C HIS A 131 8.60 0.45 7.01
N PRO A 132 8.98 1.71 7.31
CA PRO A 132 9.01 2.78 6.32
C PRO A 132 9.84 2.51 5.05
N ALA A 133 10.92 1.73 5.13
CA ALA A 133 11.72 1.37 3.96
C ALA A 133 11.03 0.38 3.00
N ASN A 134 10.02 -0.36 3.46
CA ASN A 134 9.24 -1.31 2.64
C ASN A 134 7.94 -0.66 2.10
N VAL A 135 7.81 0.66 2.22
CA VAL A 135 6.68 1.41 1.66
C VAL A 135 7.21 2.40 0.63
N LEU A 136 6.76 2.28 -0.62
CA LEU A 136 7.07 3.21 -1.71
C LEU A 136 5.91 4.19 -1.91
N LEU A 137 6.22 5.48 -2.03
CA LEU A 137 5.24 6.51 -2.32
C LEU A 137 5.17 6.72 -3.83
N HIS A 138 4.21 6.06 -4.49
CA HIS A 138 4.06 6.04 -5.95
C HIS A 138 2.78 6.75 -6.40
N HIS A 139 2.91 7.85 -7.16
CA HIS A 139 1.77 8.65 -7.64
C HIS A 139 0.72 8.91 -6.55
N ASP A 140 1.17 9.43 -5.41
CA ASP A 140 0.36 9.73 -4.20
C ASP A 140 -0.22 8.51 -3.46
N GLN A 141 0.20 7.29 -3.81
CA GLN A 141 -0.22 6.05 -3.13
C GLN A 141 0.94 5.41 -2.35
N ALA A 142 0.66 4.98 -1.12
CA ALA A 142 1.59 4.16 -0.34
C ALA A 142 1.46 2.69 -0.76
N MET A 143 2.51 2.16 -1.39
CA MET A 143 2.58 0.80 -1.92
C MET A 143 3.49 -0.05 -1.04
N LEU A 144 2.97 -1.15 -0.50
CA LEU A 144 3.75 -2.07 0.33
C LEU A 144 4.54 -3.05 -0.56
N ILE A 145 5.85 -3.13 -0.34
CA ILE A 145 6.79 -3.96 -1.09
C ILE A 145 7.52 -4.94 -0.17
N ASP A 146 8.27 -5.85 -0.80
CA ASP A 146 9.07 -6.89 -0.15
C ASP A 146 8.24 -7.92 0.63
N TRP A 147 7.44 -8.67 -0.12
CA TRP A 147 6.51 -9.68 0.41
C TRP A 147 7.18 -11.00 0.77
N ARG A 148 8.51 -11.08 0.77
CA ARG A 148 9.25 -12.35 0.92
C ARG A 148 9.00 -13.04 2.27
N ASN A 149 8.76 -12.25 3.31
CA ASN A 149 8.54 -12.74 4.68
C ASN A 149 7.05 -12.94 4.97
N ALA A 150 6.18 -12.62 4.01
CA ALA A 150 4.75 -12.68 4.23
C ALA A 150 4.27 -14.13 4.36
N THR A 151 3.29 -14.33 5.23
CA THR A 151 2.70 -15.65 5.47
C THR A 151 1.23 -15.51 5.85
N GLU A 152 0.56 -16.64 5.98
CA GLU A 152 -0.80 -16.74 6.50
C GLU A 152 -0.75 -17.39 7.87
N ALA A 153 -1.11 -16.64 8.91
CA ALA A 153 -1.01 -17.12 10.29
C ALA A 153 -2.17 -16.59 11.13
N VAL A 154 -2.45 -17.29 12.24
CA VAL A 154 -3.30 -16.72 13.29
C VAL A 154 -2.46 -15.64 13.98
N PRO A 155 -2.92 -14.38 14.07
CA PRO A 155 -2.11 -13.29 14.61
C PRO A 155 -1.55 -13.56 16.01
N SER A 156 -2.32 -14.24 16.87
CA SER A 156 -1.89 -14.62 18.21
C SER A 156 -0.86 -15.76 18.25
N SER A 157 -0.65 -16.48 17.15
CA SER A 157 0.33 -17.58 17.06
C SER A 157 1.67 -17.13 16.50
N ILE A 158 1.80 -15.88 16.05
CA ILE A 158 3.06 -15.33 15.56
C ILE A 158 3.96 -15.04 16.78
N PRO A 159 5.17 -15.62 16.88
CA PRO A 159 6.09 -15.30 17.95
C PRO A 159 6.37 -13.80 17.93
N ARG A 160 6.12 -13.11 19.05
CA ARG A 160 6.60 -11.74 19.19
C ARG A 160 8.11 -11.81 19.35
N SER A 161 8.86 -11.07 18.51
CA SER A 161 10.29 -10.89 18.77
C SER A 161 10.47 -10.35 20.18
N PRO A 162 11.41 -10.90 20.98
CA PRO A 162 11.76 -10.29 22.25
C PRO A 162 12.26 -8.87 21.96
N VAL A 163 11.63 -7.89 22.62
CA VAL A 163 11.98 -6.47 22.55
C VAL A 163 13.34 -6.25 23.21
#